data_AF-A0A1Z8QER2-F1
#
_entry.id   AF-A0A1Z8QER2-F1
#
_cell.length_a   1.000
_cell.length_b   1.000
_cell.length_c   1.000
_cell.angle_alpha   90.00
_cell.angle_beta   90.00
_cell.angle_gamma   90.00
#
_symmetry.space_group_name_H-M   'P 1'
#
loop_
_entity.id
_entity.type
_entity.pdbx_description
1 polymer ?
#
loop_
_entity_poly.entity_id
_entity_poly.type
_entity_poly.pdbx_seq_one_letter_code
_entity_poly.pdbx_strand_id
1 'polypeptide(L)' 'MALSKQVQESLDEAQSNLRNALAYAARNEEPYMSKHIADIMFSIENLKNVTNLMAISDKVMKQLEDED' A
#
# COMPACT_ATOMS: atom_id res chain seq x y z
N MET A 1 12.75 -5.39 7.10
CA MET A 1 12.23 -6.52 6.28
C MET A 1 11.06 -6.07 5.40
N ALA A 2 10.99 -6.57 4.16
CA ALA A 2 9.91 -6.25 3.22
C ALA A 2 8.64 -7.11 3.44
N LEU A 3 7.48 -6.69 2.90
CA LEU A 3 6.26 -7.51 2.86
C LEU A 3 6.52 -8.79 2.05
N SER A 4 5.97 -9.92 2.51
CA SER A 4 6.03 -11.15 1.71
C SER A 4 5.26 -10.99 0.40
N LYS A 5 5.65 -11.76 -0.62
CA LYS A 5 5.02 -11.72 -1.93
C LYS A 5 3.51 -11.99 -1.84
N GLN A 6 3.09 -12.98 -1.05
CA GLN A 6 1.69 -13.32 -0.84
C GLN A 6 0.90 -12.15 -0.24
N VAL A 7 1.49 -11.40 0.69
CA VAL A 7 0.85 -10.21 1.27
C VAL A 7 0.75 -9.09 0.25
N GLN A 8 1.81 -8.85 -0.55
CA GLN A 8 1.77 -7.84 -1.60
C GLN A 8 0.69 -8.13 -2.65
N GLU A 9 0.61 -9.37 -3.14
CA GLU A 9 -0.40 -9.79 -4.10
C GLU A 9 -1.82 -9.64 -3.53
N SER A 10 -2.03 -10.03 -2.27
CA SER A 10 -3.32 -9.87 -1.60
C SER A 10 -3.73 -8.39 -1.46
N LEU A 11 -2.77 -7.50 -1.17
CA LEU A 11 -3.01 -6.07 -1.09
C LEU A 11 -3.33 -5.47 -2.47
N ASP A 12 -2.69 -5.96 -3.54
CA ASP A 12 -2.97 -5.53 -4.91
C ASP A 12 -4.36 -5.96 -5.38
N GLU A 13 -4.77 -7.19 -5.05
CA GLU A 13 -6.13 -7.67 -5.28
C GLU A 13 -7.16 -6.86 -4.49
N ALA A 14 -6.89 -6.56 -3.22
CA ALA A 14 -7.73 -5.71 -2.39
C ALA A 14 -7.90 -4.31 -3.00
N GLN A 15 -6.82 -3.68 -3.46
CA GLN A 15 -6.89 -2.39 -4.16
C GLN A 15 -7.69 -2.47 -5.46
N SER A 16 -7.61 -3.58 -6.20
CA SER A 16 -8.43 -3.80 -7.40
C SER A 16 -9.92 -3.82 -7.07
N ASN A 17 -10.29 -4.54 -6.01
CA ASN A 17 -11.67 -4.57 -5.51
C ASN A 17 -12.14 -3.20 -5.00
N LEU A 18 -11.28 -2.47 -4.30
CA LEU A 18 -11.59 -1.11 -3.82
C LEU A 18 -11.77 -0.12 -4.98
N ARG A 19 -10.98 -0.23 -6.07
CA ARG A 19 -11.20 0.58 -7.28
C ARG A 19 -12.57 0.33 -7.90
N ASN A 20 -12.99 -0.93 -7.96
CA ASN A 20 -14.33 -1.28 -8.43
C ASN A 20 -15.40 -0.68 -7.51
N ALA A 21 -15.26 -0.86 -6.20
CA ALA A 21 -16.17 -0.28 -5.20
C ALA A 21 -16.28 1.24 -5.33
N LEU A 22 -15.14 1.94 -5.48
CA LEU A 22 -15.10 3.39 -5.69
C LEU A 22 -15.85 3.80 -6.95
N ALA A 23 -15.69 3.04 -8.05
CA ALA A 23 -16.36 3.33 -9.31
C ALA A 23 -17.90 3.23 -9.18
N TYR A 24 -18.40 2.31 -8.35
CA TYR A 24 -19.83 2.20 -8.05
C TYR A 24 -20.30 3.29 -7.07
N ALA A 25 -19.55 3.52 -5.99
CA ALA A 25 -19.87 4.53 -4.98
C ALA A 25 -19.93 5.94 -5.57
N ALA A 26 -19.00 6.28 -6.47
CA ALA A 26 -18.94 7.58 -7.12
C ALA A 26 -20.17 7.91 -7.99
N ARG A 27 -20.99 6.91 -8.35
CA ARG A 27 -22.20 7.09 -9.16
C ARG A 27 -23.50 7.02 -8.36
N ASN A 28 -23.49 6.30 -7.24
CA ASN A 28 -24.72 5.87 -6.58
C ASN A 28 -24.80 6.27 -5.10
N GLU A 29 -23.72 6.77 -4.50
CA GLU A 29 -23.63 7.00 -3.05
C GLU A 29 -23.18 8.43 -2.72
N GLU A 30 -23.32 8.81 -1.45
CA GLU A 30 -22.87 10.10 -0.94
C GLU A 30 -21.34 10.26 -1.07
N PRO A 31 -20.83 11.49 -1.31
CA PRO A 31 -19.40 11.74 -1.47
C PRO A 31 -18.52 11.22 -0.33
N TYR A 32 -19.08 11.17 0.89
CA TYR A 32 -18.44 10.62 2.08
C TYR A 32 -17.98 9.17 1.88
N MET A 33 -18.74 8.35 1.16
CA MET A 33 -18.39 6.94 0.90
C MET A 33 -17.19 6.84 -0.03
N SER A 34 -17.21 7.60 -1.13
CA SER A 34 -16.09 7.64 -2.09
C SER A 34 -14.79 8.11 -1.43
N LYS A 35 -14.87 9.11 -0.53
CA LYS A 35 -13.73 9.61 0.25
C LYS A 35 -13.12 8.51 1.13
N HIS A 36 -13.93 7.75 1.85
CA HIS A 36 -13.42 6.69 2.73
C HIS A 36 -12.85 5.49 1.97
N ILE A 37 -13.42 5.14 0.81
CA ILE A 37 -12.84 4.10 -0.04
C ILE A 37 -11.45 4.53 -0.54
N ALA A 38 -11.31 5.79 -0.95
CA ALA A 38 -10.02 6.35 -1.36
C ALA A 38 -8.99 6.38 -0.19
N ASP A 39 -9.41 6.76 1.02
CA ASP A 39 -8.55 6.77 2.21
C ASP A 39 -7.99 5.36 2.54
N ILE A 40 -8.81 4.31 2.38
CA ILE A 40 -8.37 2.92 2.56
C ILE A 40 -7.35 2.53 1.49
N MET A 41 -7.60 2.86 0.22
CA MET A 41 -6.66 2.59 -0.87
C MET A 41 -5.30 3.27 -0.63
N PHE A 42 -5.32 4.53 -0.19
CA PHE A 42 -4.12 5.30 0.16
C PHE A 42 -3.35 4.68 1.32
N SER A 43 -4.06 4.17 2.33
CA SER A 43 -3.44 3.49 3.47
C SER A 43 -2.71 2.21 3.04
N ILE A 44 -3.28 1.43 2.11
CA ILE A 44 -2.64 0.25 1.55
C ILE A 44 -1.36 0.63 0.78
N GLU A 45 -1.43 1.68 -0.02
CA GLU A 45 -0.27 2.14 -0.81
C GLU A 45 0.87 2.64 0.09
N ASN A 46 0.54 3.40 1.13
CA ASN A 46 1.53 3.82 2.13
C ASN A 46 2.19 2.64 2.84
N LEU A 47 1.42 1.61 3.20
CA LEU A 47 1.96 0.41 3.82
C LEU A 47 3.02 -0.25 2.94
N LYS A 48 2.76 -0.37 1.62
CA LYS A 48 3.72 -0.91 0.65
C LYS A 48 4.97 -0.03 0.53
N ASN A 49 4.78 1.28 0.44
CA ASN A 49 5.88 2.24 0.26
C ASN A 49 6.81 2.32 1.47
N VAL A 50 6.25 2.42 2.68
CA VAL A 50 7.04 2.45 3.93
C VAL A 50 7.85 1.17 4.09
N THR A 51 7.24 0.02 3.77
CA THR A 51 7.92 -1.27 3.88
C THR A 51 9.09 -1.38 2.90
N ASN A 52 8.94 -0.88 1.67
CA ASN A 52 10.04 -0.81 0.71
C ASN A 52 11.16 0.12 1.17
N LEU A 53 10.80 1.30 1.70
CA LEU A 53 11.76 2.26 2.24
C LEU A 53 12.58 1.67 3.41
N MET A 54 11.92 0.97 4.33
CA MET A 54 12.61 0.27 5.42
C MET A 54 13.57 -0.80 4.89
N ALA A 55 13.18 -1.58 3.88
CA ALA A 55 14.05 -2.59 3.29
C ALA A 55 15.30 -1.98 2.62
N ILE A 56 15.17 -0.81 1.97
CA ILE A 56 16.31 -0.07 1.43
C ILE A 56 17.19 0.46 2.56
N SER A 57 16.59 1.02 3.61
CA SER A 57 17.32 1.50 4.78
C SER A 57 18.14 0.39 5.46
N ASP A 58 17.56 -0.80 5.63
CA ASP A 58 18.25 -1.98 6.18
C ASP A 58 19.46 -2.35 5.32
N LYS A 59 19.33 -2.25 3.99
CA LYS A 59 20.41 -2.57 3.05
C LYS A 59 21.55 -1.54 3.12
N VAL A 60 21.21 -0.25 3.19
CA VAL A 60 22.19 0.84 3.30
C VAL A 60 22.96 0.74 4.61
N MET A 61 22.30 0.46 5.74
CA MET A 61 22.97 0.30 7.03
C MET A 61 24.00 -0.84 7.01
N LYS A 62 23.65 -1.99 6.42
CA LYS A 62 24.59 -3.11 6.27
C LYS A 62 25.81 -2.77 5.41
N GLN A 63 25.61 -2.04 4.32
CA GLN A 63 26.72 -1.63 3.46
C GLN A 63 27.71 -0.70 4.20
N LEU A 64 27.21 0.16 5.09
CA LEU A 64 28.05 1.00 5.92
C LEU A 64 28.80 0.19 7.00
N GLU A 65 28.14 -0.79 7.62
CA GLU A 65 28.77 -1.69 8.60
C GLU A 65 29.86 -2.59 7.98
N ASP A 66 29.71 -2.97 6.70
CA ASP A 66 30.68 -3.80 5.98
C ASP A 66 31.89 -2.99 5.44
N GLU A 67 31.82 -1.65 5.45
CA GLU A 67 32.87 -0.75 4.97
C GLU A 67 33.83 -0.25 6.08
N ASP A 68 33.51 -0.46 7.36
CA ASP A 68 34.33 -0.17 8.55
C ASP A 68 35.15 -1.39 9.05
#